data_AF-A0A1V5LUU7-F1
#
_entry.id   AF-A0A1V5LUU7-F1
#
_cell.length_a   1.000
_cell.length_b   1.000
_cell.length_c   1.000
_cell.angle_alpha   90.00
_cell.angle_beta   90.00
_cell.angle_gamma   90.00
#
_symmetry.space_group_name_H-M   'P 1'
#
loop_
_entity.id
_entity.type
_entity.pdbx_description
1 polymer ?
#
loop_
_entity_poly.entity_id
_entity_poly.type
_entity_poly.pdbx_seq_one_letter_code
_entity_poly.pdbx_strand_id
1 'polypeptide(L)'
;MREATAARPVIKGYDICKQHQQGWMINSTFSADWTPGILDNFNSLLLASGSLGIAPLLDHPGMDVLITPGMYNTRAMGYAWESEGLSDTLNLRGKANYCEADMRTWSRTWWRGAQMPPDNQIKDAGYFKDPAEMRAGFDRTLAWALTRNQSYYLTSVCGANYWYHQPPILEHLTKEVPVIEKASRLPWAQNTDAICLVVDDESPLYEDFSSGYQYLAVFRQIEEGLALAGVPYRVHLLSDLARPDFPDYKCYLFPNLFKVDAEVEALLKAKVLRDGHVAIFGPATGINDGKTLSADAASRLFGVPMALEPVTTTRRLMLQHHGHPITAGLPAMTITDSYAYGPLLAPKEQVLPQEAGVTALGAGFYYYFFDRPGPFVRDVGRGGAANGGKGADDYAVVFAPAVPLPPEFLRACASYAGCHIWTDRNAVVYASNNIVALHSAGAGPHTLRLPRRTAVWDVMTGKKLSNGTKAITLTDAAPFTRILYLGDLPR
;
A
#
# COMPACT_ATOMS: atom_id res chain seq x y z
N MET A 1 -17.24 -17.05 10.19
CA MET A 1 -17.69 -17.92 9.07
C MET A 1 -18.49 -19.13 9.52
N ARG A 2 -17.95 -20.08 10.32
CA ARG A 2 -18.57 -21.40 10.54
C ARG A 2 -20.05 -21.41 10.98
N GLU A 3 -20.51 -20.49 11.82
CA GLU A 3 -21.94 -20.47 12.23
C GLU A 3 -22.85 -19.78 11.22
N ALA A 4 -22.41 -18.69 10.58
CA ALA A 4 -23.20 -17.94 9.60
C ALA A 4 -23.27 -18.61 8.21
N THR A 5 -22.28 -19.44 7.86
CA THR A 5 -22.24 -20.20 6.60
C THR A 5 -22.59 -21.68 6.76
N ALA A 6 -22.84 -22.16 7.98
CA ALA A 6 -23.25 -23.57 8.23
C ALA A 6 -24.47 -23.99 7.40
N ALA A 7 -25.39 -23.05 7.12
CA ALA A 7 -26.58 -23.28 6.30
C ALA A 7 -26.35 -23.17 4.78
N ARG A 8 -25.14 -22.79 4.33
CA ARG A 8 -24.78 -22.64 2.91
C ARG A 8 -23.64 -23.58 2.53
N PRO A 9 -23.93 -24.70 1.86
CA PRO A 9 -22.90 -25.69 1.50
C PRO A 9 -21.99 -25.25 0.34
N VAL A 10 -22.14 -24.02 -0.17
CA VAL A 10 -21.43 -23.52 -1.36
C VAL A 10 -20.79 -22.17 -1.08
N ILE A 11 -19.49 -22.09 -1.34
CA ILE A 11 -18.69 -20.84 -1.37
C ILE A 11 -19.07 -20.07 -2.64
N LYS A 12 -19.42 -18.79 -2.51
CA LYS A 12 -19.72 -17.91 -3.65
C LYS A 12 -18.64 -16.86 -3.82
N GLY A 13 -17.93 -16.94 -4.94
CA GLY A 13 -16.96 -15.95 -5.40
C GLY A 13 -17.50 -15.06 -6.50
N TYR A 14 -17.07 -13.80 -6.51
CA TYR A 14 -17.45 -12.81 -7.51
C TYR A 14 -16.19 -12.18 -8.11
N ASP A 15 -16.03 -12.26 -9.43
CA ASP A 15 -15.02 -11.49 -10.18
C ASP A 15 -15.65 -10.17 -10.62
N ILE A 16 -15.47 -9.15 -9.79
CA ILE A 16 -16.05 -7.82 -9.93
C ILE A 16 -15.09 -6.80 -9.32
N CYS A 17 -15.37 -5.51 -9.49
CA CYS A 17 -14.86 -4.51 -8.56
C CYS A 17 -13.32 -4.41 -8.54
N LYS A 18 -12.71 -4.32 -9.72
CA LYS A 18 -11.25 -4.26 -9.92
C LYS A 18 -10.67 -2.87 -9.63
N GLN A 19 -11.53 -1.88 -9.45
CA GLN A 19 -11.19 -0.46 -9.45
C GLN A 19 -10.86 0.10 -8.05
N HIS A 20 -10.93 -0.67 -6.97
CA HIS A 20 -10.97 -0.11 -5.61
C HIS A 20 -9.63 0.38 -5.05
N GLN A 21 -8.51 -0.09 -5.59
CA GLN A 21 -7.23 0.59 -5.39
C GLN A 21 -7.12 1.88 -6.22
N GLN A 22 -8.15 2.22 -7.00
CA GLN A 22 -8.35 3.45 -7.77
C GLN A 22 -7.57 3.61 -9.10
N GLY A 23 -7.54 2.58 -9.95
CA GLY A 23 -6.58 2.58 -11.08
C GLY A 23 -6.74 1.43 -12.06
N TRP A 24 -7.98 1.03 -12.34
CA TRP A 24 -8.23 0.21 -13.51
C TRP A 24 -8.10 1.07 -14.77
N MET A 25 -6.87 1.16 -15.27
CA MET A 25 -6.48 1.90 -16.47
C MET A 25 -6.17 0.94 -17.63
N ILE A 26 -6.93 -0.17 -17.74
CA ILE A 26 -6.67 -1.27 -18.68
C ILE A 26 -6.30 -0.77 -20.07
N ASN A 27 -7.11 0.09 -20.68
CA ASN A 27 -6.93 0.40 -22.09
C ASN A 27 -5.61 1.14 -22.36
N SER A 28 -5.27 2.08 -21.47
CA SER A 28 -4.04 2.85 -21.54
C SER A 28 -2.79 2.04 -21.20
N THR A 29 -2.93 1.07 -20.29
CA THR A 29 -1.84 0.15 -19.94
C THR A 29 -1.55 -0.84 -21.06
N PHE A 30 -2.57 -1.28 -21.82
CA PHE A 30 -2.40 -2.28 -22.89
C PHE A 30 -2.09 -1.69 -24.27
N SER A 31 -2.50 -0.45 -24.57
CA SER A 31 -2.42 0.07 -25.94
C SER A 31 -2.30 1.60 -25.99
N ALA A 32 -1.13 2.12 -26.37
CA ALA A 32 -0.88 3.55 -26.56
C ALA A 32 -1.60 4.16 -27.79
N ASP A 33 -2.12 3.32 -28.67
CA ASP A 33 -2.74 3.60 -29.95
C ASP A 33 -4.27 3.78 -29.88
N TRP A 34 -4.92 3.36 -28.81
CA TRP A 34 -6.38 3.44 -28.68
C TRP A 34 -6.86 4.80 -28.16
N THR A 35 -5.97 5.65 -27.67
CA THR A 35 -6.31 7.01 -27.28
C THR A 35 -5.10 7.95 -27.46
N PRO A 36 -5.07 8.77 -28.53
CA PRO A 36 -3.97 9.70 -28.76
C PRO A 36 -3.81 10.66 -27.58
N GLY A 37 -2.61 10.71 -26.99
CA GLY A 37 -2.23 11.73 -26.02
C GLY A 37 -2.59 11.44 -24.56
N ILE A 38 -3.03 10.22 -24.24
CA ILE A 38 -3.42 9.88 -22.88
C ILE A 38 -2.49 8.79 -22.35
N LEU A 39 -1.39 9.20 -21.72
CA LEU A 39 -0.69 8.40 -20.70
C LEU A 39 -0.74 9.04 -19.31
N ASP A 40 -1.22 10.29 -19.23
CA ASP A 40 -1.03 11.15 -18.04
C ASP A 40 -2.23 12.05 -17.67
N ASN A 41 -3.35 12.03 -18.42
CA ASN A 41 -4.57 12.79 -18.08
C ASN A 41 -5.85 12.11 -18.59
N PHE A 42 -6.25 11.00 -17.96
CA PHE A 42 -7.38 10.18 -18.40
C PHE A 42 -8.67 10.45 -17.65
N ASN A 43 -9.78 10.12 -18.31
CA ASN A 43 -11.07 10.03 -17.68
C ASN A 43 -11.07 8.92 -16.62
N SER A 44 -11.38 9.30 -15.38
CA SER A 44 -11.59 8.42 -14.24
C SER A 44 -12.79 7.52 -14.50
N LEU A 45 -12.51 6.24 -14.77
CA LEU A 45 -13.53 5.19 -14.87
C LEU A 45 -14.10 4.82 -13.50
N LEU A 46 -13.49 5.27 -12.39
CA LEU A 46 -13.92 4.93 -11.03
C LEU A 46 -15.37 5.32 -10.79
N LEU A 47 -15.71 6.57 -11.14
CA LEU A 47 -17.06 7.10 -11.03
C LEU A 47 -18.07 6.31 -11.87
N ALA A 48 -17.66 5.78 -13.02
CA ALA A 48 -18.53 5.02 -13.93
C ALA A 48 -18.51 3.50 -13.69
N SER A 49 -17.66 3.00 -12.78
CA SER A 49 -17.40 1.56 -12.62
C SER A 49 -18.40 0.83 -11.73
N GLY A 50 -19.29 1.55 -11.03
CA GLY A 50 -20.20 0.97 -10.03
C GLY A 50 -19.48 0.43 -8.78
N SER A 51 -18.23 0.84 -8.56
CA SER A 51 -17.34 0.38 -7.48
C SER A 51 -17.19 1.39 -6.33
N LEU A 52 -17.94 2.49 -6.35
CA LEU A 52 -17.91 3.44 -5.23
C LEU A 52 -18.76 2.92 -4.07
N GLY A 53 -18.32 3.16 -2.84
CA GLY A 53 -19.04 2.76 -1.64
C GLY A 53 -19.26 1.25 -1.58
N ILE A 54 -18.22 0.44 -1.80
CA ILE A 54 -18.34 -1.01 -1.95
C ILE A 54 -18.66 -1.74 -0.65
N ALA A 55 -18.43 -1.11 0.51
CA ALA A 55 -18.55 -1.77 1.82
C ALA A 55 -19.85 -2.59 2.00
N PRO A 56 -21.07 -2.12 1.63
CA PRO A 56 -22.29 -2.91 1.74
C PRO A 56 -22.28 -4.20 0.91
N LEU A 57 -21.67 -4.17 -0.28
CA LEU A 57 -21.48 -5.36 -1.12
C LEU A 57 -20.50 -6.34 -0.45
N LEU A 58 -19.42 -5.81 0.14
CA LEU A 58 -18.47 -6.63 0.88
C LEU A 58 -19.10 -7.26 2.12
N ASP A 59 -19.97 -6.56 2.83
CA ASP A 59 -20.69 -7.06 4.01
C ASP A 59 -21.81 -8.06 3.66
N HIS A 60 -22.27 -8.08 2.41
CA HIS A 60 -23.38 -8.93 2.00
C HIS A 60 -23.10 -10.42 2.29
N PRO A 61 -23.96 -11.13 3.04
CA PRO A 61 -23.74 -12.52 3.43
C PRO A 61 -23.73 -13.47 2.22
N GLY A 62 -24.23 -13.01 1.06
CA GLY A 62 -24.16 -13.66 -0.25
C GLY A 62 -22.75 -13.96 -0.75
N MET A 63 -21.75 -13.19 -0.32
CA MET A 63 -20.40 -13.22 -0.89
C MET A 63 -19.38 -13.76 0.10
N ASP A 64 -18.60 -14.74 -0.34
CA ASP A 64 -17.55 -15.38 0.47
C ASP A 64 -16.15 -15.04 -0.05
N VAL A 65 -16.03 -14.83 -1.38
CA VAL A 65 -14.77 -14.56 -2.06
C VAL A 65 -14.93 -13.38 -3.03
N LEU A 66 -13.94 -12.49 -3.06
CA LEU A 66 -13.75 -11.50 -4.12
C LEU A 66 -12.59 -11.97 -5.00
N ILE A 67 -12.76 -11.90 -6.32
CA ILE A 67 -11.71 -12.21 -7.30
C ILE A 67 -11.33 -10.89 -7.95
N THR A 68 -10.04 -10.55 -7.90
CA THR A 68 -9.47 -9.37 -8.56
C THR A 68 -8.12 -9.72 -9.18
N PRO A 69 -7.71 -9.11 -10.29
CA PRO A 69 -6.37 -9.33 -10.82
C PRO A 69 -5.29 -8.77 -9.90
N GLY A 70 -4.06 -9.24 -10.06
CA GLY A 70 -2.88 -8.56 -9.52
C GLY A 70 -2.51 -7.31 -10.33
N MET A 71 -1.96 -6.29 -9.68
CA MET A 71 -1.59 -5.02 -10.32
C MET A 71 -0.74 -5.21 -11.58
N TYR A 72 -1.03 -4.45 -12.64
CA TYR A 72 -0.32 -4.55 -13.93
C TYR A 72 0.94 -3.69 -14.05
N ASN A 73 1.03 -2.57 -13.34
CA ASN A 73 2.06 -1.55 -13.59
C ASN A 73 3.44 -1.92 -13.02
N THR A 74 3.49 -2.77 -12.00
CA THR A 74 4.69 -2.97 -11.16
C THR A 74 5.11 -4.42 -11.03
N ARG A 75 5.01 -5.19 -12.12
CA ARG A 75 5.39 -6.61 -12.10
C ARG A 75 6.90 -6.89 -12.17
N ALA A 76 7.69 -5.93 -12.63
CA ALA A 76 9.14 -6.08 -12.71
C ALA A 76 9.76 -6.35 -11.32
N MET A 77 10.93 -6.99 -11.31
CA MET A 77 11.69 -7.24 -10.08
C MET A 77 12.08 -5.91 -9.42
N GLY A 78 11.96 -5.86 -8.09
CA GLY A 78 12.20 -4.67 -7.27
C GLY A 78 10.92 -4.03 -6.76
N TYR A 79 9.81 -4.20 -7.48
CA TYR A 79 8.49 -3.75 -7.02
C TYR A 79 7.79 -4.81 -6.17
N ALA A 80 6.76 -4.40 -5.44
CA ALA A 80 5.84 -5.29 -4.75
C ALA A 80 4.79 -5.89 -5.70
N TRP A 81 4.25 -7.03 -5.31
CA TRP A 81 2.97 -7.53 -5.77
C TRP A 81 1.83 -7.03 -4.87
N GLU A 82 0.71 -6.61 -5.47
CA GLU A 82 -0.61 -6.47 -4.83
C GLU A 82 -1.72 -7.03 -5.72
N SER A 83 -2.86 -7.33 -5.09
CA SER A 83 -4.16 -7.38 -5.76
C SER A 83 -4.69 -5.98 -6.06
N GLU A 84 -5.38 -5.77 -7.17
CA GLU A 84 -6.11 -4.51 -7.43
C GLU A 84 -7.35 -4.29 -6.54
N GLY A 85 -7.75 -5.35 -5.82
CA GLY A 85 -8.81 -5.31 -4.80
C GLY A 85 -8.34 -4.87 -3.41
N LEU A 86 -9.32 -4.55 -2.57
CA LEU A 86 -9.13 -4.21 -1.16
C LEU A 86 -9.00 -5.49 -0.32
N SER A 87 -7.86 -6.18 -0.47
CA SER A 87 -7.64 -7.48 0.18
C SER A 87 -7.76 -7.44 1.70
N ASP A 88 -7.16 -6.45 2.37
CA ASP A 88 -7.14 -6.45 3.84
C ASP A 88 -8.51 -6.13 4.45
N THR A 89 -9.35 -5.34 3.77
CA THR A 89 -10.77 -5.10 4.09
C THR A 89 -11.59 -6.38 4.16
N LEU A 90 -11.26 -7.40 3.35
CA LEU A 90 -11.98 -8.68 3.34
C LEU A 90 -11.67 -9.52 4.59
N ASN A 91 -10.46 -9.41 5.15
CA ASN A 91 -10.10 -10.11 6.39
C ASN A 91 -11.02 -9.70 7.56
N LEU A 92 -11.39 -8.43 7.64
CA LEU A 92 -12.31 -7.91 8.67
C LEU A 92 -13.71 -8.55 8.58
N ARG A 93 -14.08 -9.02 7.39
CA ARG A 93 -15.38 -9.64 7.12
C ARG A 93 -15.31 -11.17 7.15
N GLY A 94 -14.14 -11.73 7.43
CA GLY A 94 -13.88 -13.17 7.33
C GLY A 94 -14.09 -13.70 5.91
N LYS A 95 -13.76 -12.89 4.88
CA LYS A 95 -13.86 -13.21 3.46
C LYS A 95 -12.47 -13.32 2.85
N ALA A 96 -12.36 -13.99 1.71
CA ALA A 96 -11.09 -14.17 1.03
C ALA A 96 -11.01 -13.34 -0.26
N ASN A 97 -9.85 -12.79 -0.54
CA ASN A 97 -9.44 -12.44 -1.89
C ASN A 97 -8.84 -13.68 -2.57
N TYR A 98 -9.21 -13.89 -3.82
CA TYR A 98 -8.59 -14.88 -4.69
C TYR A 98 -8.03 -14.17 -5.93
N CYS A 99 -6.77 -13.78 -5.83
CA CYS A 99 -6.11 -12.90 -6.78
C CYS A 99 -5.73 -13.63 -8.07
N GLU A 100 -6.02 -13.02 -9.23
CA GLU A 100 -5.58 -13.55 -10.52
C GLU A 100 -4.09 -13.25 -10.71
N ALA A 101 -3.25 -14.27 -10.64
CA ALA A 101 -1.80 -14.15 -10.81
C ALA A 101 -1.39 -14.52 -12.24
N ASP A 102 -1.53 -13.55 -13.14
CA ASP A 102 -1.16 -13.67 -14.56
C ASP A 102 0.37 -13.57 -14.76
N MET A 103 1.20 -14.25 -13.97
CA MET A 103 2.65 -14.03 -13.98
C MET A 103 3.32 -14.48 -15.31
N ARG A 104 3.84 -13.53 -16.08
CA ARG A 104 4.43 -13.80 -17.40
C ARG A 104 5.86 -14.30 -17.26
N THR A 105 6.22 -15.31 -18.03
CA THR A 105 7.57 -15.89 -18.04
C THR A 105 8.16 -15.85 -19.44
N TRP A 106 9.43 -16.24 -19.56
CA TRP A 106 10.17 -16.35 -20.83
C TRP A 106 9.57 -17.38 -21.82
N SER A 107 8.50 -18.08 -21.43
CA SER A 107 7.85 -19.11 -22.21
C SER A 107 7.31 -18.58 -23.55
N ARG A 108 8.02 -18.85 -24.65
CA ARG A 108 7.75 -18.33 -26.02
C ARG A 108 6.78 -19.20 -26.83
N THR A 109 5.62 -19.53 -26.29
CA THR A 109 4.65 -20.40 -26.99
C THR A 109 3.27 -19.78 -27.03
N TRP A 110 2.79 -19.54 -28.25
CA TRP A 110 1.43 -19.10 -28.56
C TRP A 110 0.41 -20.24 -28.39
N TRP A 111 -0.86 -19.88 -28.52
CA TRP A 111 -2.02 -20.74 -28.36
C TRP A 111 -1.97 -21.78 -29.44
N ARG A 112 -2.26 -23.03 -29.06
CA ARG A 112 -2.11 -24.24 -29.89
C ARG A 112 -0.67 -24.69 -30.20
N GLY A 113 0.33 -24.21 -29.45
CA GLY A 113 1.68 -24.77 -29.50
C GLY A 113 2.58 -24.19 -30.60
N ALA A 114 2.15 -23.13 -31.28
CA ALA A 114 3.01 -22.41 -32.22
C ALA A 114 4.11 -21.64 -31.45
N GLN A 115 5.35 -21.75 -31.89
CA GLN A 115 6.44 -20.96 -31.32
C GLN A 115 6.28 -19.48 -31.70
N MET A 116 6.59 -18.58 -30.78
CA MET A 116 6.72 -17.16 -31.14
C MET A 116 7.88 -17.00 -32.14
N PRO A 117 7.74 -16.14 -33.18
CA PRO A 117 8.83 -15.82 -34.08
C PRO A 117 10.11 -15.42 -33.31
N PRO A 118 11.31 -15.83 -33.75
CA PRO A 118 12.56 -15.61 -33.00
C PRO A 118 12.86 -14.14 -32.70
N ASP A 119 12.40 -13.26 -33.59
CA ASP A 119 12.55 -11.80 -33.60
C ASP A 119 11.46 -11.07 -32.79
N ASN A 120 10.43 -11.77 -32.32
CA ASN A 120 9.39 -11.14 -31.52
C ASN A 120 9.81 -11.07 -30.05
N GLN A 121 10.12 -9.85 -29.58
CA GLN A 121 10.29 -9.58 -28.16
C GLN A 121 8.97 -9.87 -27.42
N ILE A 122 9.04 -10.41 -26.20
CA ILE A 122 7.85 -10.49 -25.33
C ILE A 122 7.50 -9.07 -24.92
N LYS A 123 6.43 -8.52 -25.50
CA LYS A 123 5.93 -7.16 -25.25
C LYS A 123 4.88 -7.18 -24.13
N ASP A 124 5.26 -7.69 -22.96
CA ASP A 124 4.36 -7.76 -21.79
C ASP A 124 5.06 -7.18 -20.56
N ALA A 125 4.28 -6.55 -19.68
CA ALA A 125 4.78 -5.80 -18.55
C ALA A 125 5.35 -6.75 -17.48
N GLY A 126 6.65 -6.59 -17.20
CA GLY A 126 7.34 -7.29 -16.11
C GLY A 126 7.45 -8.81 -16.28
N TYR A 127 7.54 -9.31 -17.52
CA TYR A 127 7.79 -10.73 -17.75
C TYR A 127 9.14 -11.17 -17.14
N PHE A 128 9.17 -12.39 -16.61
CA PHE A 128 10.38 -12.97 -16.02
C PHE A 128 11.29 -13.54 -17.10
N LYS A 129 12.51 -13.00 -17.18
CA LYS A 129 13.46 -13.29 -18.27
C LYS A 129 14.14 -14.65 -18.14
N ASP A 130 14.28 -15.13 -16.92
CA ASP A 130 15.02 -16.35 -16.60
C ASP A 130 14.46 -17.04 -15.33
N PRO A 131 14.95 -18.25 -15.01
CA PRO A 131 14.50 -18.96 -13.82
C PRO A 131 14.76 -18.24 -12.49
N ALA A 132 15.73 -17.32 -12.39
CA ALA A 132 15.99 -16.57 -11.16
C ALA A 132 14.94 -15.47 -10.94
N GLU A 133 14.62 -14.68 -11.98
CA GLU A 133 13.51 -13.73 -11.94
C GLU A 133 12.18 -14.44 -11.66
N MET A 134 11.95 -15.61 -12.26
CA MET A 134 10.72 -16.38 -12.02
C MET A 134 10.59 -16.84 -10.58
N ARG A 135 11.64 -17.44 -9.99
CA ARG A 135 11.60 -17.85 -8.58
C ARG A 135 11.35 -16.65 -7.67
N ALA A 136 12.07 -15.55 -7.88
CA ALA A 136 11.89 -14.34 -7.10
C ALA A 136 10.46 -13.77 -7.23
N GLY A 137 9.91 -13.75 -8.44
CA GLY A 137 8.55 -13.26 -8.71
C GLY A 137 7.44 -14.13 -8.16
N PHE A 138 7.57 -15.45 -8.28
CA PHE A 138 6.58 -16.42 -7.77
C PHE A 138 6.60 -16.41 -6.23
N ASP A 139 7.79 -16.51 -5.62
CA ASP A 139 7.96 -16.38 -4.17
C ASP A 139 7.45 -15.02 -3.64
N ARG A 140 7.56 -13.93 -4.42
CA ARG A 140 7.02 -12.61 -4.06
C ARG A 140 5.48 -12.63 -3.98
N THR A 141 4.83 -13.26 -4.95
CA THR A 141 3.37 -13.42 -4.97
C THR A 141 2.91 -14.36 -3.85
N LEU A 142 3.64 -15.45 -3.60
CA LEU A 142 3.38 -16.34 -2.47
C LEU A 142 3.53 -15.61 -1.13
N ALA A 143 4.60 -14.83 -0.96
CA ALA A 143 4.83 -14.02 0.24
C ALA A 143 3.67 -13.06 0.54
N TRP A 144 3.18 -12.36 -0.50
CA TRP A 144 2.01 -11.51 -0.39
C TRP A 144 0.80 -12.28 0.14
N ALA A 145 0.47 -13.42 -0.48
CA ALA A 145 -0.67 -14.24 -0.11
C ALA A 145 -0.59 -14.74 1.35
N LEU A 146 0.56 -15.30 1.72
CA LEU A 146 0.80 -15.85 3.05
C LEU A 146 0.74 -14.80 4.17
N THR A 147 1.23 -13.59 3.91
CA THR A 147 1.30 -12.53 4.92
C THR A 147 0.02 -11.71 5.03
N ARG A 148 -0.83 -11.69 4.00
CA ARG A 148 -2.12 -10.97 3.98
C ARG A 148 -3.34 -11.86 4.18
N ASN A 149 -3.15 -13.17 4.40
CA ASN A 149 -4.23 -14.16 4.53
C ASN A 149 -5.13 -14.19 3.29
N GLN A 150 -4.51 -14.14 2.12
CA GLN A 150 -5.18 -14.19 0.83
C GLN A 150 -4.69 -15.39 0.03
N SER A 151 -5.32 -15.62 -1.11
CA SER A 151 -4.92 -16.65 -2.05
C SER A 151 -4.78 -16.07 -3.45
N TYR A 152 -4.13 -16.81 -4.34
CA TYR A 152 -4.03 -16.50 -5.75
C TYR A 152 -4.16 -17.76 -6.59
N TYR A 153 -4.48 -17.57 -7.86
CA TYR A 153 -4.41 -18.64 -8.85
C TYR A 153 -3.63 -18.20 -10.07
N LEU A 154 -2.90 -19.14 -10.65
CA LEU A 154 -2.23 -18.90 -11.91
C LEU A 154 -3.27 -18.80 -13.03
N THR A 155 -3.20 -17.71 -13.77
CA THR A 155 -4.07 -17.48 -14.93
C THR A 155 -3.22 -17.07 -16.14
N SER A 156 -3.79 -17.22 -17.33
CA SER A 156 -3.21 -16.69 -18.57
C SER A 156 -4.31 -15.89 -19.28
N VAL A 157 -4.33 -14.57 -19.06
CA VAL A 157 -5.45 -13.71 -19.48
C VAL A 157 -5.13 -13.00 -20.81
N CYS A 158 -3.86 -12.71 -21.07
CA CYS A 158 -3.46 -11.98 -22.28
C CYS A 158 -3.02 -12.92 -23.40
N GLY A 159 -3.86 -13.02 -24.43
CA GLY A 159 -3.44 -13.36 -25.80
C GLY A 159 -2.63 -14.64 -25.92
N ALA A 160 -3.33 -15.77 -25.98
CA ALA A 160 -2.79 -17.00 -26.53
C ALA A 160 -1.57 -17.66 -25.81
N ASN A 161 -0.94 -17.09 -24.79
CA ASN A 161 0.35 -17.59 -24.32
C ASN A 161 0.27 -18.71 -23.28
N TYR A 162 1.17 -19.70 -23.40
CA TYR A 162 1.38 -20.73 -22.37
C TYR A 162 2.49 -20.31 -21.41
N TRP A 163 2.21 -19.41 -20.45
CA TRP A 163 3.22 -18.87 -19.54
C TRP A 163 3.88 -19.89 -18.60
N TYR A 164 3.25 -21.05 -18.35
CA TYR A 164 3.68 -21.93 -17.25
C TYR A 164 4.18 -23.31 -17.69
N HIS A 165 4.18 -23.63 -18.98
CA HIS A 165 4.37 -25.01 -19.45
C HIS A 165 5.82 -25.51 -19.43
N GLN A 166 6.80 -24.63 -19.22
CA GLN A 166 8.21 -25.01 -19.20
C GLN A 166 8.54 -25.77 -17.90
N PRO A 167 9.30 -26.90 -17.95
CA PRO A 167 9.56 -27.73 -16.77
C PRO A 167 10.09 -26.98 -15.54
N PRO A 168 11.04 -26.03 -15.64
CA PRO A 168 11.52 -25.29 -14.46
C PRO A 168 10.44 -24.49 -13.72
N ILE A 169 9.39 -24.07 -14.43
CA ILE A 169 8.26 -23.34 -13.85
C ILE A 169 7.38 -24.31 -13.05
N LEU A 170 7.00 -25.42 -13.67
CA LEU A 170 6.20 -26.47 -13.03
C LEU A 170 6.92 -27.06 -11.80
N GLU A 171 8.23 -27.28 -11.89
CA GLU A 171 9.07 -27.73 -10.78
C GLU A 171 9.14 -26.75 -9.61
N HIS A 172 9.01 -25.45 -9.86
CA HIS A 172 8.95 -24.46 -8.79
C HIS A 172 7.56 -24.42 -8.16
N LEU A 173 6.51 -24.41 -8.97
CA LEU A 173 5.12 -24.42 -8.52
C LEU A 173 4.77 -25.62 -7.64
N THR A 174 5.30 -26.81 -7.95
CA THR A 174 5.11 -28.00 -7.09
C THR A 174 5.69 -27.84 -5.70
N LYS A 175 6.65 -26.93 -5.49
CA LYS A 175 7.21 -26.61 -4.17
C LYS A 175 6.33 -25.64 -3.38
N GLU A 176 5.56 -24.78 -4.06
CA GLU A 176 4.64 -23.86 -3.40
C GLU A 176 3.42 -24.59 -2.82
N VAL A 177 2.92 -25.64 -3.49
CA VAL A 177 1.72 -26.40 -3.07
C VAL A 177 1.77 -26.83 -1.60
N PRO A 178 2.78 -27.58 -1.10
CA PRO A 178 2.82 -28.00 0.30
C PRO A 178 2.97 -26.83 1.27
N VAL A 179 3.59 -25.72 0.83
CA VAL A 179 3.68 -24.48 1.64
C VAL A 179 2.30 -23.87 1.82
N ILE A 180 1.54 -23.72 0.74
CA ILE A 180 0.18 -23.18 0.75
C ILE A 180 -0.73 -24.07 1.60
N GLU A 181 -0.67 -25.38 1.40
CA GLU A 181 -1.46 -26.34 2.18
C GLU A 181 -1.17 -26.26 3.67
N LYS A 182 0.11 -26.18 4.07
CA LYS A 182 0.49 -26.05 5.49
C LYS A 182 0.05 -24.71 6.04
N ALA A 183 0.30 -23.61 5.32
CA ALA A 183 -0.04 -22.27 5.77
C ALA A 183 -1.55 -22.08 5.97
N SER A 184 -2.39 -22.68 5.12
CA SER A 184 -3.85 -22.63 5.24
C SER A 184 -4.40 -23.21 6.56
N ARG A 185 -3.58 -23.97 7.29
CA ARG A 185 -3.92 -24.61 8.57
C ARG A 185 -3.32 -23.89 9.78
N LEU A 186 -2.50 -22.86 9.55
CA LEU A 186 -1.86 -22.12 10.62
C LEU A 186 -2.74 -20.96 11.08
N PRO A 187 -2.73 -20.63 12.40
CA PRO A 187 -3.37 -19.42 12.86
C PRO A 187 -2.68 -18.21 12.24
N TRP A 188 -3.44 -17.43 11.50
CA TRP A 188 -3.00 -16.15 10.97
C TRP A 188 -3.49 -15.02 11.87
N ALA A 189 -2.62 -14.04 12.10
CA ALA A 189 -2.99 -12.79 12.73
C ALA A 189 -2.37 -11.63 11.96
N GLN A 190 -3.18 -10.59 11.84
CA GLN A 190 -2.78 -9.34 11.20
C GLN A 190 -1.66 -8.68 11.99
N ASN A 191 -0.65 -8.17 11.27
CA ASN A 191 0.39 -7.36 11.87
C ASN A 191 -0.03 -5.88 11.86
N THR A 192 -0.20 -5.28 13.03
CA THR A 192 -0.53 -3.86 13.18
C THR A 192 0.69 -2.96 13.34
N ASP A 193 1.90 -3.53 13.44
CA ASP A 193 3.18 -2.82 13.20
C ASP A 193 3.38 -2.62 11.69
N ALA A 194 2.43 -1.89 11.09
CA ALA A 194 2.30 -1.63 9.67
C ALA A 194 1.77 -0.20 9.46
N ILE A 195 1.95 0.34 8.25
CA ILE A 195 1.26 1.57 7.84
C ILE A 195 -0.13 1.19 7.33
N CYS A 196 -1.19 1.69 7.97
CA CYS A 196 -2.56 1.52 7.52
C CYS A 196 -2.90 2.58 6.47
N LEU A 197 -2.88 2.20 5.20
CA LEU A 197 -3.44 2.99 4.12
C LEU A 197 -4.96 2.91 4.19
N VAL A 198 -5.61 4.05 4.41
CA VAL A 198 -7.07 4.17 4.50
C VAL A 198 -7.58 4.88 3.26
N VAL A 199 -8.27 4.16 2.39
CA VAL A 199 -8.82 4.66 1.13
C VAL A 199 -10.26 5.09 1.35
N ASP A 200 -10.56 6.35 1.05
CA ASP A 200 -11.93 6.79 0.84
C ASP A 200 -12.34 6.39 -0.59
N ASP A 201 -13.17 5.36 -0.72
CA ASP A 201 -13.65 4.86 -2.01
C ASP A 201 -14.80 5.70 -2.59
N GLU A 202 -15.32 6.67 -1.83
CA GLU A 202 -16.28 7.67 -2.29
C GLU A 202 -15.61 8.99 -2.70
N SER A 203 -14.31 9.16 -2.41
CA SER A 203 -13.55 10.36 -2.79
C SER A 203 -13.67 10.76 -4.27
N PRO A 204 -13.79 9.82 -5.25
CA PRO A 204 -13.98 10.19 -6.64
C PRO A 204 -15.26 11.01 -6.90
N LEU A 205 -16.27 10.98 -6.02
CA LEU A 205 -17.48 11.82 -6.13
C LEU A 205 -17.18 13.32 -6.08
N TYR A 206 -16.01 13.71 -5.58
CA TYR A 206 -15.60 15.11 -5.40
C TYR A 206 -14.51 15.53 -6.41
N GLU A 207 -14.30 14.75 -7.48
CA GLU A 207 -13.27 15.01 -8.49
C GLU A 207 -13.84 15.48 -9.84
N ASP A 208 -12.97 15.98 -10.70
CA ASP A 208 -13.28 16.51 -12.04
C ASP A 208 -13.28 15.43 -13.15
N PHE A 209 -13.52 14.17 -12.77
CA PHE A 209 -13.36 12.99 -13.64
C PHE A 209 -11.95 12.78 -14.19
N SER A 210 -10.90 13.44 -13.68
CA SER A 210 -9.52 13.05 -13.99
C SER A 210 -9.06 11.91 -13.07
N SER A 211 -8.27 10.97 -13.58
CA SER A 211 -7.71 9.87 -12.75
C SER A 211 -6.32 10.19 -12.17
N GLY A 212 -5.73 11.32 -12.55
CA GLY A 212 -4.33 11.64 -12.25
C GLY A 212 -4.05 11.69 -10.75
N TYR A 213 -4.94 12.31 -9.97
CA TYR A 213 -4.76 12.39 -8.52
C TYR A 213 -4.77 11.01 -7.87
N GLN A 214 -5.82 10.21 -8.06
CA GLN A 214 -5.93 8.91 -7.40
C GLN A 214 -4.82 7.94 -7.84
N TYR A 215 -4.37 8.05 -9.09
CA TYR A 215 -3.22 7.31 -9.56
C TYR A 215 -1.95 7.66 -8.78
N LEU A 216 -1.68 8.94 -8.49
CA LEU A 216 -0.55 9.35 -7.66
C LEU A 216 -0.74 8.98 -6.18
N ALA A 217 -1.92 9.31 -5.65
CA ALA A 217 -2.21 9.30 -4.22
C ALA A 217 -2.41 7.88 -3.66
N VAL A 218 -2.92 6.95 -4.46
CA VAL A 218 -3.17 5.57 -4.03
C VAL A 218 -2.25 4.58 -4.75
N PHE A 219 -2.32 4.49 -6.08
CA PHE A 219 -1.56 3.49 -6.84
C PHE A 219 -0.04 3.69 -6.73
N ARG A 220 0.46 4.84 -7.15
CA ARG A 220 1.89 5.17 -7.10
C ARG A 220 2.37 5.26 -5.65
N GLN A 221 1.52 5.70 -4.73
CA GLN A 221 1.84 5.70 -3.31
C GLN A 221 2.09 4.30 -2.76
N ILE A 222 1.30 3.30 -3.16
CA ILE A 222 1.55 1.89 -2.85
C ILE A 222 2.87 1.45 -3.46
N GLU A 223 3.07 1.69 -4.76
CA GLU A 223 4.18 1.16 -5.54
C GLU A 223 5.55 1.75 -5.18
N GLU A 224 5.62 3.08 -5.06
CA GLU A 224 6.87 3.83 -4.91
C GLU A 224 7.17 4.18 -3.47
N GLY A 225 6.14 4.27 -2.63
CA GLY A 225 6.27 4.66 -1.23
C GLY A 225 6.13 3.47 -0.29
N LEU A 226 4.90 3.00 -0.08
CA LEU A 226 4.56 2.03 0.97
C LEU A 226 5.27 0.70 0.76
N ALA A 227 5.26 0.17 -0.47
CA ALA A 227 5.90 -1.09 -0.82
C ALA A 227 7.40 -1.11 -0.50
N LEU A 228 8.06 0.04 -0.59
CA LEU A 228 9.50 0.15 -0.41
C LEU A 228 9.89 0.71 0.97
N ALA A 229 8.94 0.99 1.85
CA ALA A 229 9.21 1.65 3.13
C ALA A 229 10.00 0.79 4.13
N GLY A 230 10.27 -0.50 3.85
CA GLY A 230 10.92 -1.41 4.81
C GLY A 230 10.06 -1.72 6.04
N VAL A 231 8.77 -1.39 5.98
CA VAL A 231 7.71 -1.65 6.95
C VAL A 231 6.52 -2.22 6.17
N PRO A 232 5.80 -3.24 6.68
CA PRO A 232 4.59 -3.70 6.01
C PRO A 232 3.52 -2.59 5.97
N TYR A 233 2.58 -2.71 5.05
CA TYR A 233 1.39 -1.85 4.99
C TYR A 233 0.12 -2.70 4.90
N ARG A 234 -1.02 -2.08 5.17
CA ARG A 234 -2.37 -2.66 5.04
C ARG A 234 -3.31 -1.66 4.37
N VAL A 235 -4.18 -2.12 3.49
CA VAL A 235 -5.10 -1.29 2.71
C VAL A 235 -6.53 -1.55 3.16
N HIS A 236 -7.15 -0.56 3.78
CA HIS A 236 -8.52 -0.61 4.30
C HIS A 236 -9.38 0.51 3.74
N LEU A 237 -10.70 0.34 3.78
CA LEU A 237 -11.65 1.40 3.48
C LEU A 237 -11.74 2.39 4.64
N LEU A 238 -12.09 3.65 4.35
CA LEU A 238 -12.46 4.63 5.36
C LEU A 238 -13.61 4.12 6.24
N SER A 239 -14.61 3.49 5.62
CA SER A 239 -15.76 2.90 6.30
C SER A 239 -15.39 1.72 7.21
N ASP A 240 -14.24 1.07 7.00
CA ASP A 240 -13.79 -0.01 7.88
C ASP A 240 -13.38 0.50 9.27
N LEU A 241 -12.96 1.77 9.40
CA LEU A 241 -12.59 2.35 10.70
C LEU A 241 -13.74 2.28 11.72
N ALA A 242 -14.98 2.39 11.25
CA ALA A 242 -16.17 2.38 12.10
C ALA A 242 -16.43 1.00 12.73
N ARG A 243 -15.78 -0.06 12.22
CA ARG A 243 -16.01 -1.41 12.71
C ARG A 243 -15.48 -1.59 14.14
N PRO A 244 -16.19 -2.34 15.00
CA PRO A 244 -15.72 -2.69 16.33
C PRO A 244 -14.45 -3.54 16.34
N ASP A 245 -14.26 -4.37 15.32
CA ASP A 245 -13.12 -5.30 15.15
C ASP A 245 -11.98 -4.69 14.31
N PHE A 246 -12.02 -3.39 14.01
CA PHE A 246 -10.97 -2.73 13.26
C PHE A 246 -9.63 -2.78 14.02
N PRO A 247 -8.53 -3.24 13.39
CA PRO A 247 -7.23 -3.35 14.06
C PRO A 247 -6.65 -2.00 14.47
N ASP A 248 -6.03 -1.96 15.65
CA ASP A 248 -5.41 -0.75 16.19
C ASP A 248 -3.98 -0.61 15.62
N TYR A 249 -3.82 0.26 14.62
CA TYR A 249 -2.53 0.56 14.01
C TYR A 249 -1.90 1.77 14.67
N LYS A 250 -0.58 1.86 14.61
CA LYS A 250 0.14 3.03 15.14
C LYS A 250 0.27 4.16 14.11
N CYS A 251 0.28 3.82 12.82
CA CYS A 251 0.51 4.77 11.73
C CYS A 251 -0.55 4.62 10.64
N TYR A 252 -1.21 5.71 10.29
CA TYR A 252 -2.28 5.78 9.29
C TYR A 252 -1.90 6.73 8.17
N LEU A 253 -2.30 6.40 6.93
CA LEU A 253 -2.15 7.25 5.76
C LEU A 253 -3.50 7.41 5.06
N PHE A 254 -3.96 8.65 4.94
CA PHE A 254 -5.20 9.06 4.27
C PHE A 254 -4.84 9.86 3.02
N PRO A 255 -4.66 9.20 1.86
CA PRO A 255 -4.21 9.89 0.66
C PRO A 255 -5.31 10.75 0.02
N ASN A 256 -6.59 10.41 0.20
CA ASN A 256 -7.69 10.94 -0.60
C ASN A 256 -8.93 11.32 0.23
N LEU A 257 -8.76 11.70 1.50
CA LEU A 257 -9.85 12.06 2.43
C LEU A 257 -10.39 13.48 2.18
N PHE A 258 -11.00 13.73 1.03
CA PHE A 258 -11.40 15.10 0.64
C PHE A 258 -12.52 15.69 1.48
N LYS A 259 -13.48 14.84 1.86
CA LYS A 259 -14.63 15.22 2.69
C LYS A 259 -14.35 14.93 4.16
N VAL A 260 -14.39 15.97 4.99
CA VAL A 260 -14.30 15.86 6.45
C VAL A 260 -15.48 16.63 7.04
N ASP A 261 -16.56 15.90 7.31
CA ASP A 261 -17.74 16.39 8.02
C ASP A 261 -17.71 15.97 9.49
N ALA A 262 -18.78 16.27 10.23
CA ALA A 262 -18.86 15.95 11.66
C ALA A 262 -18.77 14.43 11.97
N GLU A 263 -19.25 13.58 11.06
CA GLU A 263 -19.21 12.12 11.24
C GLU A 263 -17.78 11.61 11.05
N VAL A 264 -17.10 12.04 9.98
CA VAL A 264 -15.69 11.71 9.73
C VAL A 264 -14.80 12.26 10.85
N GLU A 265 -15.02 13.50 11.31
CA GLU A 265 -14.27 14.06 12.44
C GLU A 265 -14.44 13.23 13.71
N ALA A 266 -15.66 12.80 14.02
CA ALA A 266 -15.93 11.96 15.19
C ALA A 266 -15.28 10.57 15.05
N LEU A 267 -15.33 9.98 13.86
CA LEU A 267 -14.70 8.70 13.55
C LEU A 267 -13.17 8.77 13.71
N LEU A 268 -12.54 9.80 13.15
CA LEU A 268 -11.09 10.02 13.30
C LEU A 268 -10.72 10.19 14.77
N LYS A 269 -11.45 10.98 15.56
CA LYS A 269 -11.19 11.12 17.01
C LYS A 269 -11.32 9.79 17.75
N ALA A 270 -12.36 9.01 17.45
CA ALA A 270 -12.63 7.76 18.14
C ALA A 270 -11.64 6.64 17.81
N LYS A 271 -11.06 6.64 16.60
CA LYS A 271 -10.28 5.50 16.08
C LYS A 271 -8.82 5.81 15.80
N VAL A 272 -8.51 7.05 15.43
CA VAL A 272 -7.23 7.42 14.82
C VAL A 272 -6.49 8.47 15.65
N LEU A 273 -7.13 9.54 16.11
CA LEU A 273 -6.50 10.67 16.79
C LEU A 273 -6.46 10.45 18.31
N ARG A 274 -5.76 9.40 18.73
CA ARG A 274 -5.65 8.92 20.11
C ARG A 274 -4.42 8.02 20.30
N ASP A 275 -4.13 7.62 21.53
CA ASP A 275 -3.18 6.54 21.89
C ASP A 275 -1.76 6.68 21.29
N GLY A 276 -1.34 7.91 21.02
CA GLY A 276 -0.10 8.30 20.38
C GLY A 276 0.05 7.76 18.95
N HIS A 277 -1.05 7.62 18.23
CA HIS A 277 -1.05 7.31 16.80
C HIS A 277 -0.47 8.46 15.98
N VAL A 278 0.02 8.14 14.78
CA VAL A 278 0.45 9.11 13.77
C VAL A 278 -0.47 8.99 12.57
N ALA A 279 -1.15 10.08 12.23
CA ALA A 279 -2.04 10.15 11.07
C ALA A 279 -1.44 11.07 10.00
N ILE A 280 -1.14 10.52 8.84
CA ILE A 280 -0.61 11.23 7.67
C ILE A 280 -1.76 11.52 6.73
N PHE A 281 -1.98 12.79 6.42
CA PHE A 281 -3.06 13.26 5.57
C PHE A 281 -2.54 13.85 4.27
N GLY A 282 -3.16 13.44 3.17
CA GLY A 282 -2.79 13.84 1.83
C GLY A 282 -3.20 15.27 1.46
N PRO A 283 -2.78 15.71 0.26
CA PRO A 283 -2.81 17.11 -0.19
C PRO A 283 -4.15 17.82 -0.19
N ALA A 284 -5.25 17.07 -0.31
CA ALA A 284 -6.60 17.62 -0.43
C ALA A 284 -7.50 17.21 0.75
N THR A 285 -6.91 16.84 1.88
CA THR A 285 -7.69 16.38 3.04
C THR A 285 -8.58 17.50 3.60
N GLY A 286 -9.87 17.24 3.76
CA GLY A 286 -10.81 18.16 4.40
C GLY A 286 -11.04 19.47 3.65
N ILE A 287 -10.93 19.45 2.33
CA ILE A 287 -11.26 20.60 1.47
C ILE A 287 -12.77 20.80 1.31
N ASN A 288 -13.60 19.83 1.73
CA ASN A 288 -15.04 20.01 1.81
C ASN A 288 -15.63 19.34 3.06
N ASP A 289 -16.79 19.83 3.52
CA ASP A 289 -17.55 19.30 4.66
C ASP A 289 -18.86 18.61 4.22
N GLY A 290 -18.97 18.25 2.93
CA GLY A 290 -20.19 17.74 2.30
C GLY A 290 -21.18 18.83 1.86
N LYS A 291 -20.94 20.11 2.17
CA LYS A 291 -21.79 21.24 1.75
C LYS A 291 -21.00 22.36 1.09
N THR A 292 -19.82 22.66 1.62
CA THR A 292 -19.00 23.81 1.25
C THR A 292 -17.58 23.37 0.94
N LEU A 293 -17.06 23.81 -0.19
CA LEU A 293 -15.64 23.71 -0.53
C LEU A 293 -14.88 24.82 0.23
N SER A 294 -14.06 24.47 1.22
CA SER A 294 -13.32 25.40 2.08
C SER A 294 -12.14 24.72 2.78
N ALA A 295 -11.25 25.50 3.41
CA ALA A 295 -10.15 24.97 4.23
C ALA A 295 -10.50 24.81 5.72
N ASP A 296 -11.77 24.99 6.11
CA ASP A 296 -12.15 25.08 7.52
C ASP A 296 -12.00 23.74 8.26
N ALA A 297 -12.44 22.64 7.63
CA ALA A 297 -12.30 21.30 8.20
C ALA A 297 -10.82 20.90 8.30
N ALA A 298 -10.03 21.15 7.25
CA ALA A 298 -8.57 20.98 7.29
C ALA A 298 -7.92 21.79 8.42
N SER A 299 -8.33 23.06 8.60
CA SER A 299 -7.79 23.92 9.65
C SER A 299 -8.06 23.37 11.06
N ARG A 300 -9.28 22.86 11.31
CA ARG A 300 -9.63 22.21 12.58
C ARG A 300 -8.85 20.92 12.80
N LEU A 301 -8.76 20.07 11.76
CA LEU A 301 -8.09 18.78 11.81
C LEU A 301 -6.58 18.95 12.09
N PHE A 302 -5.93 19.88 11.40
CA PHE A 302 -4.49 20.12 11.52
C PHE A 302 -4.13 21.05 12.67
N GLY A 303 -5.06 21.86 13.18
CA GLY A 303 -4.78 22.91 14.16
C GLY A 303 -3.86 24.02 13.65
N VAL A 304 -3.74 24.14 12.33
CA VAL A 304 -2.99 25.17 11.64
C VAL A 304 -3.99 25.89 10.74
N PRO A 305 -4.04 27.23 10.72
CA PRO A 305 -4.86 27.94 9.74
C PRO A 305 -4.45 27.54 8.32
N MET A 306 -5.36 26.91 7.59
CA MET A 306 -5.17 26.49 6.20
C MET A 306 -5.90 27.44 5.25
N ALA A 307 -5.46 27.47 3.99
CA ALA A 307 -6.09 28.20 2.90
C ALA A 307 -6.30 27.26 1.70
N LEU A 308 -7.39 27.49 0.98
CA LEU A 308 -7.72 26.78 -0.24
C LEU A 308 -7.61 27.75 -1.41
N GLU A 309 -6.54 27.62 -2.18
CA GLU A 309 -6.30 28.43 -3.37
C GLU A 309 -6.98 27.76 -4.57
N PRO A 310 -7.75 28.50 -5.39
CA PRO A 310 -8.42 27.97 -6.58
C PRO A 310 -7.42 27.80 -7.75
N VAL A 311 -6.33 27.08 -7.49
CA VAL A 311 -5.20 26.87 -8.40
C VAL A 311 -4.93 25.38 -8.56
N THR A 312 -4.78 24.96 -9.82
CA THR A 312 -4.27 23.65 -10.20
C THR A 312 -2.77 23.78 -10.48
N THR A 313 -1.94 23.06 -9.73
CA THR A 313 -0.48 23.10 -9.89
C THR A 313 0.16 21.78 -9.49
N THR A 314 1.39 21.55 -9.95
CA THR A 314 2.26 20.52 -9.38
C THR A 314 2.88 21.04 -8.08
N ARG A 315 3.02 20.18 -7.06
CA ARG A 315 3.76 20.55 -5.84
C ARG A 315 5.21 20.16 -5.95
N ARG A 316 6.10 21.04 -5.48
CA ARG A 316 7.53 20.77 -5.33
C ARG A 316 7.94 21.09 -3.91
N LEU A 317 8.23 20.07 -3.13
CA LEU A 317 8.63 20.21 -1.73
C LEU A 317 10.09 19.81 -1.57
N MET A 318 10.77 20.45 -0.63
CA MET A 318 12.09 20.08 -0.15
C MET A 318 11.97 19.70 1.32
N LEU A 319 12.27 18.44 1.67
CA LEU A 319 12.35 18.04 3.08
C LEU A 319 13.54 18.73 3.74
N GLN A 320 13.29 19.22 4.95
CA GLN A 320 14.26 19.96 5.75
C GLN A 320 14.13 19.55 7.21
N HIS A 321 15.26 19.43 7.90
CA HIS A 321 15.27 19.10 9.31
C HIS A 321 15.13 20.37 10.17
N HIS A 322 14.03 20.46 10.90
CA HIS A 322 13.74 21.54 11.84
C HIS A 322 13.56 21.02 13.28
N GLY A 323 14.34 20.01 13.66
CA GLY A 323 14.36 19.47 15.04
C GLY A 323 13.36 18.37 15.35
N HIS A 324 12.44 18.02 14.43
CA HIS A 324 11.48 16.93 14.65
C HIS A 324 12.10 15.53 14.39
N PRO A 325 11.79 14.50 15.20
CA PRO A 325 12.31 13.14 15.01
C PRO A 325 12.07 12.52 13.63
N ILE A 326 10.94 12.84 12.97
CA ILE A 326 10.61 12.32 11.62
C ILE A 326 11.70 12.69 10.59
N THR A 327 12.32 13.86 10.69
CA THR A 327 13.33 14.30 9.70
C THR A 327 14.77 14.14 10.18
N ALA A 328 15.00 13.74 11.43
CA ALA A 328 16.34 13.72 12.04
C ALA A 328 17.34 12.78 11.33
N GLY A 329 16.87 11.70 10.71
CA GLY A 329 17.69 10.73 9.97
C GLY A 329 17.50 10.76 8.46
N LEU A 330 16.76 11.72 7.92
CA LEU A 330 16.46 11.78 6.49
C LEU A 330 17.47 12.66 5.76
N PRO A 331 17.93 12.28 4.55
CA PRO A 331 18.71 13.18 3.72
C PRO A 331 17.81 14.33 3.22
N ALA A 332 18.44 15.42 2.75
CA ALA A 332 17.72 16.40 1.95
C ALA A 332 17.20 15.71 0.69
N MET A 333 15.89 15.77 0.48
CA MET A 333 15.22 15.13 -0.65
C MET A 333 13.97 15.90 -1.04
N THR A 334 13.55 15.70 -2.28
CA THR A 334 12.35 16.32 -2.83
C THR A 334 11.15 15.40 -2.70
N ILE A 335 9.98 15.99 -2.47
CA ILE A 335 8.68 15.35 -2.70
C ILE A 335 8.01 16.13 -3.83
N THR A 336 7.74 15.47 -4.94
CA THR A 336 7.22 16.11 -6.16
C THR A 336 6.13 15.29 -6.77
N ASP A 337 5.06 15.95 -7.20
CA ASP A 337 3.99 15.31 -7.94
C ASP A 337 4.31 15.34 -9.44
N SER A 338 4.00 14.24 -10.12
CA SER A 338 4.15 14.16 -11.58
C SER A 338 2.98 14.82 -12.33
N TYR A 339 1.83 15.00 -11.67
CA TYR A 339 0.62 15.58 -12.26
C TYR A 339 0.14 16.79 -11.46
N ALA A 340 -0.44 17.76 -12.17
CA ALA A 340 -1.08 18.92 -11.56
C ALA A 340 -2.50 18.56 -11.13
N TYR A 341 -2.90 19.03 -9.96
CA TYR A 341 -4.27 18.89 -9.45
C TYR A 341 -4.61 20.06 -8.55
N GLY A 342 -5.90 20.36 -8.42
CA GLY A 342 -6.41 21.47 -7.63
C GLY A 342 -7.78 21.14 -7.03
N PRO A 343 -8.31 21.99 -6.13
CA PRO A 343 -7.68 23.21 -5.61
C PRO A 343 -6.43 22.92 -4.74
N LEU A 344 -5.61 23.94 -4.50
CA LEU A 344 -4.41 23.84 -3.69
C LEU A 344 -4.74 24.14 -2.22
N LEU A 345 -4.64 23.13 -1.35
CA LEU A 345 -4.67 23.31 0.10
C LEU A 345 -3.23 23.52 0.62
N ALA A 346 -3.02 24.58 1.39
CA ALA A 346 -1.73 24.90 2.01
C ALA A 346 -1.93 25.66 3.32
N PRO A 347 -0.90 25.75 4.19
CA PRO A 347 -0.94 26.68 5.31
C PRO A 347 -1.24 28.11 4.84
N LYS A 348 -2.08 28.82 5.58
CA LYS A 348 -2.45 30.21 5.24
C LYS A 348 -1.23 31.13 5.28
N GLU A 349 -0.41 30.98 6.31
CA GLU A 349 0.79 31.77 6.55
C GLU A 349 2.08 31.03 6.12
N GLN A 350 3.13 31.80 5.82
CA GLN A 350 4.45 31.24 5.45
C GLN A 350 5.20 30.65 6.64
N VAL A 351 4.90 31.12 7.85
CA VAL A 351 5.53 30.67 9.09
C VAL A 351 4.47 29.97 9.93
N LEU A 352 4.76 28.72 10.31
CA LEU A 352 3.86 27.94 11.16
C LEU A 352 3.86 28.49 12.60
N PRO A 353 2.73 28.39 13.32
CA PRO A 353 2.65 28.81 14.70
C PRO A 353 3.53 27.91 15.60
N GLN A 354 4.48 28.50 16.32
CA GLN A 354 5.41 27.74 17.18
C GLN A 354 4.75 27.18 18.45
N GLU A 355 3.67 27.81 18.90
CA GLU A 355 3.06 27.55 20.22
C GLU A 355 2.12 26.32 20.24
N ALA A 356 1.87 25.71 19.08
CA ALA A 356 0.83 24.70 18.89
C ALA A 356 1.36 23.26 18.78
N GLY A 357 2.64 23.01 19.14
CA GLY A 357 3.30 21.72 18.92
C GLY A 357 3.50 21.43 17.43
N VAL A 358 3.58 22.48 16.60
CA VAL A 358 3.67 22.36 15.14
C VAL A 358 5.12 22.52 14.70
N THR A 359 5.62 21.56 13.92
CA THR A 359 6.97 21.61 13.35
C THR A 359 6.90 21.44 11.84
N ALA A 360 7.49 22.37 11.09
CA ALA A 360 7.70 22.19 9.66
C ALA A 360 8.69 21.04 9.43
N LEU A 361 8.40 20.18 8.45
CA LEU A 361 9.27 19.08 8.01
C LEU A 361 9.89 19.37 6.63
N GLY A 362 9.59 20.53 6.06
CA GLY A 362 10.10 20.97 4.77
C GLY A 362 9.54 22.31 4.33
N ALA A 363 9.97 22.75 3.16
CA ALA A 363 9.47 23.93 2.46
C ALA A 363 8.76 23.50 1.16
N GLY A 364 7.72 24.24 0.76
CA GLY A 364 6.95 23.98 -0.45
C GLY A 364 6.98 25.17 -1.41
N PHE A 365 7.33 24.90 -2.66
CA PHE A 365 7.18 25.80 -3.79
C PHE A 365 6.00 25.33 -4.65
N TYR A 366 5.00 26.18 -4.83
CA TYR A 366 3.78 25.84 -5.56
C TYR A 366 3.69 26.58 -6.90
N TYR A 367 3.85 27.91 -6.87
CA TYR A 367 3.96 28.78 -8.02
C TYR A 367 4.63 30.10 -7.63
N TYR A 368 4.92 30.94 -8.63
CA TYR A 368 5.63 32.20 -8.39
C TYR A 368 4.90 33.08 -7.37
N PHE A 369 5.62 33.55 -6.35
CA PHE A 369 5.12 34.28 -5.16
C PHE A 369 4.25 33.48 -4.16
N PHE A 370 4.19 32.16 -4.26
CA PHE A 370 3.48 31.33 -3.29
C PHE A 370 4.38 30.21 -2.74
N ASP A 371 5.25 30.60 -1.81
CA ASP A 371 5.99 29.69 -0.94
C ASP A 371 5.21 29.49 0.36
N ARG A 372 5.10 28.24 0.80
CA ARG A 372 4.48 27.85 2.07
C ARG A 372 5.32 26.76 2.75
N PRO A 373 5.12 26.49 4.05
CA PRO A 373 5.65 25.29 4.66
C PRO A 373 5.26 24.06 3.83
N GLY A 374 6.22 23.15 3.64
CA GLY A 374 6.01 21.89 2.94
C GLY A 374 5.23 20.91 3.83
N PRO A 375 5.68 19.66 4.00
CA PRO A 375 5.07 18.80 4.99
C PRO A 375 5.28 19.40 6.39
N PHE A 376 4.32 19.22 7.28
CA PHE A 376 4.45 19.60 8.68
C PHE A 376 3.80 18.55 9.57
N VAL A 377 4.17 18.55 10.84
CA VAL A 377 3.57 17.73 11.88
C VAL A 377 3.05 18.62 13.00
N ARG A 378 1.92 18.24 13.57
CA ARG A 378 1.43 18.74 14.85
C ARG A 378 1.39 17.60 15.85
N ASP A 379 2.14 17.74 16.93
CA ASP A 379 2.04 16.85 18.08
C ASP A 379 1.00 17.39 19.06
N VAL A 380 0.04 16.54 19.42
CA VAL A 380 -0.92 16.78 20.50
C VAL A 380 -0.50 15.96 21.70
N GLY A 381 -0.38 16.62 22.86
CA GLY A 381 0.19 16.02 24.06
C GLY A 381 1.65 15.62 23.83
N ARG A 382 1.96 14.33 23.91
CA ARG A 382 3.30 13.77 23.63
C ARG A 382 3.51 13.35 22.17
N GLY A 383 2.51 13.54 21.31
CA GLY A 383 2.63 13.20 19.90
C GLY A 383 2.69 11.70 19.63
N GLY A 384 3.33 11.35 18.52
CA GLY A 384 3.55 9.95 18.12
C GLY A 384 4.71 9.25 18.83
N ALA A 385 5.58 10.02 19.52
CA ALA A 385 6.89 9.57 19.95
C ALA A 385 6.88 8.25 20.75
N ALA A 386 7.66 7.26 20.26
CA ALA A 386 7.81 5.96 20.91
C ALA A 386 8.48 6.01 22.30
N ASN A 387 9.16 7.11 22.64
CA ASN A 387 9.96 7.23 23.85
C ASN A 387 9.19 7.97 24.96
N GLY A 388 8.32 7.26 25.66
CA GLY A 388 7.55 7.75 26.80
C GLY A 388 6.18 7.07 26.86
N GLY A 389 5.64 6.85 28.07
CA GLY A 389 4.28 6.33 28.21
C GLY A 389 3.29 7.30 27.54
N LYS A 390 2.61 6.86 26.49
CA LYS A 390 1.58 7.61 25.76
C LYS A 390 0.29 7.62 26.58
N GLY A 391 -0.35 8.78 26.65
CA GLY A 391 -1.71 8.95 27.16
C GLY A 391 -2.74 8.68 26.06
N ALA A 392 -3.99 8.50 26.48
CA ALA A 392 -5.10 8.23 25.56
C ALA A 392 -5.36 9.40 24.57
N ASP A 393 -5.07 10.63 25.00
CA ASP A 393 -5.28 11.85 24.21
C ASP A 393 -4.05 12.31 23.41
N ASP A 394 -2.94 11.56 23.48
CA ASP A 394 -1.74 11.86 22.70
C ASP A 394 -1.95 11.40 21.24
N TYR A 395 -1.49 12.17 20.26
CA TYR A 395 -1.42 11.76 18.85
C TYR A 395 -0.62 12.78 18.02
N ALA A 396 -0.22 12.42 16.81
CA ALA A 396 0.39 13.34 15.86
C ALA A 396 -0.37 13.36 14.54
N VAL A 397 -0.48 14.55 13.96
CA VAL A 397 -1.08 14.78 12.65
C VAL A 397 -0.02 15.31 11.71
N VAL A 398 0.23 14.61 10.61
CA VAL A 398 1.17 15.01 9.56
C VAL A 398 0.38 15.44 8.33
N PHE A 399 0.56 16.67 7.88
CA PHE A 399 0.03 17.11 6.58
C PHE A 399 1.11 16.96 5.52
N ALA A 400 0.77 16.26 4.43
CA ALA A 400 1.62 16.05 3.27
C ALA A 400 0.99 16.76 2.06
N PRO A 401 1.53 17.93 1.64
CA PRO A 401 0.93 18.67 0.54
C PRO A 401 1.23 18.10 -0.85
N ALA A 402 1.98 17.00 -0.97
CA ALA A 402 2.39 16.35 -2.22
C ALA A 402 2.34 14.82 -2.09
N VAL A 403 2.12 14.12 -3.21
CA VAL A 403 2.06 12.65 -3.35
C VAL A 403 2.67 12.20 -4.70
N PRO A 404 3.30 11.01 -4.78
CA PRO A 404 3.47 10.05 -3.69
C PRO A 404 4.55 10.46 -2.68
N LEU A 405 4.38 10.04 -1.44
CA LEU A 405 5.34 10.20 -0.37
C LEU A 405 6.50 9.18 -0.50
N PRO A 406 7.77 9.62 -0.33
CA PRO A 406 8.92 8.74 -0.42
C PRO A 406 8.95 7.64 0.66
N PRO A 407 9.52 6.46 0.36
CA PRO A 407 9.66 5.36 1.32
C PRO A 407 10.32 5.74 2.64
N GLU A 408 11.36 6.56 2.59
CA GLU A 408 12.15 6.99 3.74
C GLU A 408 11.31 7.87 4.66
N PHE A 409 10.51 8.78 4.09
CA PHE A 409 9.60 9.63 4.85
C PHE A 409 8.50 8.81 5.53
N LEU A 410 7.87 7.89 4.79
CA LEU A 410 6.86 6.98 5.34
C LEU A 410 7.43 6.10 6.45
N ARG A 411 8.64 5.56 6.25
CA ARG A 411 9.35 4.77 7.26
C ARG A 411 9.67 5.59 8.50
N ALA A 412 10.06 6.86 8.35
CA ALA A 412 10.32 7.74 9.47
C ALA A 412 9.06 8.08 10.26
N CYS A 413 7.93 8.31 9.58
CA CYS A 413 6.63 8.46 10.23
C CYS A 413 6.20 7.18 10.98
N ALA A 414 6.36 6.01 10.37
CA ALA A 414 6.07 4.73 11.00
C ALA A 414 6.99 4.46 12.22
N SER A 415 8.28 4.79 12.10
CA SER A 415 9.24 4.71 13.20
C SER A 415 8.86 5.65 14.34
N TYR A 416 8.47 6.89 14.00
CA TYR A 416 7.98 7.86 14.97
C TYR A 416 6.76 7.34 15.74
N ALA A 417 5.81 6.72 15.03
CA ALA A 417 4.63 6.08 15.60
C ALA A 417 4.95 4.87 16.52
N GLY A 418 6.16 4.32 16.42
CA GLY A 418 6.57 3.12 17.14
C GLY A 418 6.21 1.81 16.43
N CYS A 419 6.03 1.83 15.11
CA CYS A 419 5.98 0.61 14.29
C CYS A 419 7.35 -0.08 14.26
N HIS A 420 7.36 -1.40 14.16
CA HIS A 420 8.59 -2.17 13.97
C HIS A 420 9.16 -1.97 12.56
N ILE A 421 10.39 -1.46 12.48
CA ILE A 421 11.12 -1.27 11.22
C ILE A 421 11.95 -2.52 10.91
N TRP A 422 11.59 -3.23 9.83
CA TRP A 422 12.24 -4.48 9.46
C TRP A 422 13.58 -4.25 8.76
N THR A 423 13.68 -3.23 7.92
CA THR A 423 14.91 -2.86 7.22
C THR A 423 14.98 -1.34 7.06
N ASP A 424 16.20 -0.82 7.05
CA ASP A 424 16.50 0.59 6.76
C ASP A 424 16.79 0.84 5.27
N ARG A 425 16.64 -0.18 4.42
CA ARG A 425 16.73 -0.06 2.97
C ARG A 425 15.35 0.12 2.34
N ASN A 426 15.32 0.77 1.18
CA ASN A 426 14.12 0.77 0.33
C ASN A 426 13.96 -0.60 -0.32
N ALA A 427 13.15 -1.45 0.30
CA ALA A 427 12.94 -2.83 -0.12
C ALA A 427 11.54 -3.30 0.26
N VAL A 428 11.05 -4.29 -0.49
CA VAL A 428 9.72 -4.86 -0.28
C VAL A 428 9.75 -5.79 0.91
N VAL A 429 8.99 -5.43 1.95
CA VAL A 429 8.79 -6.24 3.15
C VAL A 429 7.32 -6.60 3.30
N TYR A 430 7.05 -7.89 3.24
CA TYR A 430 5.76 -8.45 3.64
C TYR A 430 5.88 -9.06 5.02
N ALA A 431 4.94 -8.80 5.92
CA ALA A 431 4.97 -9.40 7.26
C ALA A 431 3.58 -9.62 7.85
N SER A 432 3.42 -10.75 8.53
CA SER A 432 2.33 -11.08 9.46
C SER A 432 2.92 -11.38 10.86
N ASN A 433 2.16 -12.04 11.73
CA ASN A 433 2.62 -12.46 13.05
C ASN A 433 3.87 -13.37 13.02
N ASN A 434 3.90 -14.35 12.10
CA ASN A 434 4.92 -15.40 12.07
C ASN A 434 5.57 -15.60 10.70
N ILE A 435 5.15 -14.87 9.66
CA ILE A 435 5.76 -14.94 8.33
C ILE A 435 6.28 -13.56 7.97
N VAL A 436 7.51 -13.49 7.50
CA VAL A 436 8.09 -12.28 6.90
C VAL A 436 8.72 -12.65 5.57
N ALA A 437 8.63 -11.77 4.58
CA ALA A 437 9.38 -11.90 3.35
C ALA A 437 10.10 -10.61 3.00
N LEU A 438 11.26 -10.77 2.38
CA LEU A 438 12.01 -9.68 1.77
C LEU A 438 12.13 -9.97 0.28
N HIS A 439 11.77 -9.01 -0.55
CA HIS A 439 12.03 -9.02 -1.98
C HIS A 439 12.97 -7.87 -2.38
N SER A 440 13.95 -8.16 -3.24
CA SER A 440 14.88 -7.16 -3.74
C SER A 440 15.34 -7.45 -5.17
N ALA A 441 15.48 -6.38 -5.96
CA ALA A 441 16.21 -6.40 -7.24
C ALA A 441 17.71 -6.12 -7.08
N GLY A 442 18.15 -5.70 -5.89
CA GLY A 442 19.54 -5.38 -5.60
C GLY A 442 20.26 -6.53 -4.90
N ALA A 443 21.50 -6.79 -5.31
CA ALA A 443 22.35 -7.78 -4.64
C ALA A 443 22.92 -7.23 -3.33
N GLY A 444 23.57 -8.10 -2.57
CA GLY A 444 24.34 -7.72 -1.38
C GLY A 444 23.61 -8.01 -0.05
N PRO A 445 24.21 -7.62 1.08
CA PRO A 445 23.69 -7.96 2.38
C PRO A 445 22.43 -7.15 2.71
N HIS A 446 21.31 -7.84 2.84
CA HIS A 446 20.05 -7.27 3.33
C HIS A 446 19.77 -7.79 4.73
N THR A 447 19.63 -6.88 5.70
CA THR A 447 19.38 -7.25 7.10
C THR A 447 17.93 -7.01 7.45
N LEU A 448 17.25 -8.07 7.87
CA LEU A 448 15.93 -8.00 8.50
C LEU A 448 16.08 -8.00 10.02
N ARG A 449 15.59 -6.95 10.66
CA ARG A 449 15.43 -6.83 12.11
C ARG A 449 14.12 -7.51 12.48
N LEU A 450 14.17 -8.41 13.46
CA LEU A 450 13.02 -9.19 13.91
C LEU A 450 12.40 -8.54 15.16
N PRO A 451 11.06 -8.55 15.32
CA PRO A 451 10.40 -7.90 16.45
C PRO A 451 10.73 -8.56 17.79
N ARG A 452 11.20 -9.81 17.77
CA ARG A 452 11.59 -10.58 18.95
C ARG A 452 12.75 -11.52 18.62
N ARG A 453 13.45 -12.00 19.66
CA ARG A 453 14.41 -13.09 19.48
C ARG A 453 13.62 -14.37 19.15
N THR A 454 13.85 -14.95 17.97
CA THR A 454 13.09 -16.13 17.51
C THR A 454 13.92 -17.03 16.62
N ALA A 455 13.55 -18.32 16.55
CA ALA A 455 14.03 -19.21 15.51
C ALA A 455 13.53 -18.73 14.14
N VAL A 456 14.32 -18.99 13.11
CA VAL A 456 14.04 -18.54 11.73
C VAL A 456 14.23 -19.72 10.79
N TRP A 457 13.24 -19.92 9.92
CA TRP A 457 13.24 -20.96 8.90
C TRP A 457 13.01 -20.35 7.53
N ASP A 458 13.72 -20.84 6.52
CA ASP A 458 13.38 -20.56 5.14
C ASP A 458 12.19 -21.43 4.73
N VAL A 459 11.09 -20.80 4.31
CA VAL A 459 9.81 -21.48 4.04
C VAL A 459 9.91 -22.38 2.80
N MET A 460 10.64 -21.95 1.78
CA MET A 460 10.71 -22.67 0.50
C MET A 460 11.62 -23.90 0.57
N THR A 461 12.68 -23.84 1.39
CA THR A 461 13.65 -24.93 1.53
C THR A 461 13.44 -25.76 2.80
N GLY A 462 12.65 -25.27 3.76
CA GLY A 462 12.50 -25.89 5.08
C GLY A 462 13.75 -25.80 5.97
N LYS A 463 14.81 -25.11 5.51
CA LYS A 463 16.07 -25.02 6.24
C LYS A 463 15.95 -24.08 7.43
N LYS A 464 16.38 -24.56 8.61
CA LYS A 464 16.54 -23.68 9.78
C LYS A 464 17.75 -22.75 9.56
N LEU A 465 17.50 -21.45 9.55
CA LEU A 465 18.54 -20.43 9.39
C LEU A 465 19.11 -19.96 10.73
N SER A 466 18.31 -20.00 11.79
CA SER A 466 18.75 -19.64 13.15
C SER A 466 17.93 -20.36 14.22
N ASN A 467 18.58 -20.67 15.36
CA ASN A 467 17.91 -21.17 16.56
C ASN A 467 17.31 -20.05 17.43
N GLY A 468 17.63 -18.78 17.17
CA GLY A 468 17.20 -17.68 18.03
C GLY A 468 17.97 -16.39 17.79
N THR A 469 17.48 -15.52 16.92
CA THR A 469 18.11 -14.23 16.60
C THR A 469 17.11 -13.07 16.64
N LYS A 470 17.61 -11.84 16.81
CA LYS A 470 16.86 -10.59 16.62
C LYS A 470 17.09 -9.95 15.25
N ALA A 471 17.98 -10.51 14.44
CA ALA A 471 18.22 -10.05 13.08
C ALA A 471 18.75 -11.19 12.20
N ILE A 472 18.43 -11.16 10.91
CA ILE A 472 18.97 -12.09 9.92
C ILE A 472 19.48 -11.31 8.71
N THR A 473 20.69 -11.64 8.26
CA THR A 473 21.29 -11.05 7.07
C THR A 473 21.22 -12.06 5.93
N LEU A 474 20.61 -11.63 4.84
CA LEU A 474 20.45 -12.37 3.59
C LEU A 474 21.50 -11.86 2.59
N THR A 475 22.24 -12.76 1.96
CA THR A 475 23.35 -12.44 1.03
C THR A 475 23.10 -13.02 -0.36
N ASP A 476 21.84 -13.10 -0.74
CA ASP A 476 21.39 -13.74 -1.96
C ASP A 476 21.79 -12.92 -3.21
N ALA A 477 22.02 -13.62 -4.31
CA ALA A 477 22.18 -12.98 -5.61
C ALA A 477 20.86 -12.36 -6.04
N ALA A 478 20.92 -11.20 -6.71
CA ALA A 478 19.74 -10.54 -7.21
C ALA A 478 19.27 -11.10 -8.56
N PRO A 479 17.97 -11.01 -8.87
CA PRO A 479 16.89 -10.66 -7.94
C PRO A 479 16.53 -11.85 -7.03
N PHE A 480 15.98 -11.58 -5.86
CA PHE A 480 15.54 -12.64 -4.95
C PHE A 480 14.31 -12.25 -4.14
N THR A 481 13.62 -13.30 -3.68
CA THR A 481 12.66 -13.22 -2.58
C THR A 481 13.02 -14.29 -1.55
N ARG A 482 12.96 -13.96 -0.28
CA ARG A 482 13.10 -14.92 0.83
C ARG A 482 11.87 -14.85 1.68
N ILE A 483 11.18 -15.98 1.83
CA ILE A 483 10.04 -16.13 2.73
C ILE A 483 10.53 -16.87 3.97
N LEU A 484 10.37 -16.24 5.13
CA LEU A 484 10.87 -16.72 6.40
C LEU A 484 9.72 -16.95 7.38
N TYR A 485 9.77 -18.08 8.08
CA TYR A 485 8.90 -18.37 9.21
C TYR A 485 9.61 -18.05 10.53
N LEU A 486 8.91 -17.34 11.41
CA LEU A 486 9.39 -16.83 12.69
C LEU A 486 8.78 -17.62 13.84
N GLY A 487 9.55 -18.55 14.41
CA GLY A 487 9.12 -19.37 15.54
C GLY A 487 9.56 -20.81 15.40
N ASP A 488 9.07 -21.64 16.31
CA ASP A 488 9.21 -23.09 16.17
C ASP A 488 8.19 -23.59 15.16
N LEU A 489 8.64 -24.44 14.23
CA LEU A 489 7.72 -25.00 13.25
C LEU A 489 6.62 -25.79 13.97
N PRO A 490 5.35 -25.53 13.66
CA PRO A 490 4.25 -26.34 14.18
C PRO A 490 4.46 -27.78 13.72
N ARG A 491 4.39 -28.70 14.70
CA ARG A 491 4.61 -30.14 14.55
C ARG A 491 3.61 -30.77 13.59
#